data_AF-A8HVL7-F1
#
_entry.id   AF-A8HVL7-F1
#
_cell.length_a   1.000
_cell.length_b   1.000
_cell.length_c   1.000
_cell.angle_alpha   90.00
_cell.angle_beta   90.00
_cell.angle_gamma   90.00
#
_symmetry.space_group_name_H-M   'P 1'
#
loop_
_entity.id
_entity.type
_entity.pdbx_description
1 polymer ?
#
loop_
_entity_poly.entity_id
_entity_poly.type
_entity_poly.pdbx_seq_one_letter_code
_entity_poly.pdbx_strand_id
1 'polypeptide(L)'
;MRTPSMLRGRIRIAFALALAFGVSGCESLEKLNIFDTKKPLPGQRQQVFPGGVPGVEDKAPLVQPSNSNVSLGAAPTLKPE
;
A
#
# COMPACT_ATOMS: atom_id res chain seq x y z
N MET A 1 37.25 -18.09 -35.52
CA MET A 1 36.70 -16.89 -34.86
C MET A 1 35.38 -17.27 -34.20
N ARG A 2 35.32 -17.33 -32.86
CA ARG A 2 34.10 -17.70 -32.11
C ARG A 2 33.26 -16.44 -31.90
N THR A 3 32.02 -16.45 -32.37
CA THR A 3 31.17 -15.25 -32.51
C THR A 3 30.79 -14.66 -31.13
N PRO A 4 31.22 -13.42 -30.79
CA PRO A 4 30.91 -12.80 -29.49
C PRO A 4 29.42 -12.44 -29.33
N SER A 5 28.66 -12.44 -30.43
CA SER A 5 27.22 -12.18 -30.48
C SER A 5 26.40 -13.15 -29.63
N MET A 6 26.75 -14.44 -29.68
CA MET A 6 26.02 -15.50 -28.97
C MET A 6 26.17 -15.40 -27.45
N LEU A 7 27.34 -14.98 -26.97
CA LEU A 7 27.60 -14.77 -25.54
C LEU A 7 26.80 -13.58 -24.99
N ARG A 8 26.74 -12.47 -25.75
CA ARG A 8 25.96 -11.28 -25.36
C ARG A 8 24.46 -11.57 -25.31
N GLY A 9 23.94 -12.34 -26.27
CA GLY A 9 22.54 -12.79 -26.25
C GLY A 9 22.21 -13.63 -25.01
N ARG A 10 23.08 -14.58 -24.67
CA ARG A 10 22.92 -15.43 -23.48
C ARG A 10 22.96 -14.63 -22.18
N ILE A 11 23.85 -13.64 -22.06
CA ILE A 11 23.91 -12.76 -20.88
C ILE A 11 22.61 -11.97 -20.73
N ARG A 12 22.07 -11.42 -21.82
CA ARG A 12 20.80 -10.67 -21.79
C ARG A 12 19.61 -11.55 -21.38
N ILE A 13 19.55 -12.77 -21.92
CA ILE A 13 18.49 -13.73 -21.57
C ILE A 13 18.60 -14.13 -20.09
N ALA A 14 19.80 -14.43 -19.60
CA ALA A 14 20.01 -14.75 -18.19
C ALA A 14 19.58 -13.59 -17.28
N PHE A 15 19.89 -12.35 -17.65
CA PHE A 15 19.51 -11.17 -16.89
C PHE A 15 17.99 -10.93 -16.90
N ALA A 16 17.34 -11.11 -18.07
CA ALA A 16 15.89 -10.99 -18.19
C ALA A 16 15.16 -12.05 -17.35
N LEU A 17 15.65 -13.29 -17.33
CA LEU A 17 15.10 -14.34 -16.49
C LEU A 17 15.28 -14.03 -15.01
N ALA A 18 16.47 -13.61 -14.57
CA ALA A 18 16.72 -13.24 -13.19
C ALA A 18 15.79 -12.11 -12.71
N LEU A 19 15.54 -11.11 -13.57
CA LEU A 19 14.66 -9.99 -13.25
C LEU A 19 13.18 -10.41 -13.24
N ALA A 20 12.75 -11.26 -14.17
CA ALA A 20 11.39 -11.82 -14.19
C ALA A 20 11.10 -12.68 -12.94
N PHE A 21 12.04 -13.54 -12.55
CA PHE A 21 11.92 -14.32 -11.32
C PHE A 21 11.96 -13.43 -10.06
N GLY A 22 12.80 -12.40 -10.05
CA GLY A 22 12.88 -11.43 -8.95
C GLY A 22 11.59 -10.63 -8.71
N VAL A 23 10.93 -10.18 -9.78
CA VAL A 23 9.66 -9.44 -9.69
C VAL A 23 8.49 -10.36 -9.30
N SER A 24 8.48 -11.61 -9.75
CA SER A 24 7.46 -12.58 -9.33
C SER A 24 7.58 -13.00 -7.85
N GLY A 25 8.75 -12.78 -7.24
CA GLY A 25 9.07 -13.16 -5.87
C GLY A 25 8.92 -12.05 -4.82
N CYS A 26 8.27 -10.92 -5.13
CA CYS A 26 8.12 -9.81 -4.18
C CYS A 26 7.48 -10.23 -2.85
N GLU A 27 6.58 -11.23 -2.84
CA GLU A 27 6.04 -11.78 -1.60
C GLU A 27 7.08 -12.57 -0.79
N SER A 28 8.05 -13.21 -1.45
CA SER A 28 9.16 -13.89 -0.78
C SER A 28 10.23 -12.93 -0.25
N LEU A 29 10.35 -11.73 -0.83
CA LEU A 29 11.20 -10.64 -0.32
C LEU A 29 10.64 -10.01 0.95
N GLU A 30 9.32 -10.03 1.16
CA GLU A 30 8.69 -9.62 2.42
C GLU A 30 9.22 -10.46 3.61
N LYS A 31 9.45 -11.76 3.39
CA LYS A 31 10.05 -12.66 4.40
C LYS A 31 11.53 -12.40 4.67
N LEU A 32 12.22 -11.77 3.72
CA LEU A 32 13.62 -11.36 3.83
C LEU A 32 13.74 -9.88 4.23
N ASN A 33 12.64 -9.25 4.65
CA ASN A 33 12.60 -7.83 4.95
C ASN A 33 13.40 -7.55 6.23
N ILE A 34 14.70 -7.28 6.06
CA ILE A 34 15.65 -6.91 7.12
C ILE A 34 15.23 -5.59 7.80
N PHE A 35 14.28 -4.85 7.20
CA PHE A 35 13.71 -3.63 7.75
C PHE A 35 12.44 -3.88 8.59
N ASP A 36 11.88 -5.09 8.60
CA ASP A 36 10.75 -5.44 9.47
C ASP A 36 11.23 -5.76 10.90
N THR A 37 11.80 -4.75 11.54
CA THR A 37 12.17 -4.75 12.97
C THR A 37 10.98 -4.38 13.86
N LYS A 38 9.81 -4.13 13.26
CA LYS A 38 8.62 -3.65 13.94
C LYS A 38 7.91 -4.83 14.58
N LYS A 39 8.34 -5.18 15.79
CA LYS A 39 7.61 -6.14 16.62
C LYS A 39 6.15 -5.70 16.73
N PRO A 40 5.17 -6.59 16.44
CA PRO A 40 3.77 -6.26 16.65
C PRO A 40 3.59 -5.92 18.13
N LEU A 41 2.92 -4.80 18.41
CA LEU A 41 2.67 -4.41 19.79
C LEU A 41 1.82 -5.50 20.47
N PRO A 42 2.19 -5.95 21.68
CA PRO A 42 1.37 -6.89 22.42
C PRO A 42 0.02 -6.26 22.76
N GLY A 43 -1.06 -7.03 22.65
CA GLY A 43 -2.42 -6.60 22.95
C GLY A 43 -3.36 -6.68 21.75
N GLN A 44 -4.66 -6.74 22.02
CA GLN A 44 -5.69 -6.70 20.98
C GLN A 44 -5.95 -5.25 20.57
N ARG A 45 -5.95 -4.97 19.27
CA ARG A 45 -6.40 -3.69 18.73
C ARG A 45 -7.91 -3.62 18.87
N GLN A 46 -8.39 -2.94 19.90
CA GLN A 46 -9.80 -2.65 20.11
C GLN A 46 -10.04 -1.16 19.89
N GLN A 47 -11.24 -0.79 19.45
CA GLN A 47 -11.62 0.61 19.38
C GLN A 47 -11.57 1.20 20.79
N VAL A 48 -10.79 2.26 20.97
CA VAL A 48 -10.68 2.99 22.25
C VAL A 48 -12.01 3.63 22.66
N PHE A 49 -12.89 3.87 21.69
CA PHE A 49 -14.21 4.45 21.88
C PHE A 49 -15.28 3.69 21.08
N PRO A 50 -15.79 2.56 21.61
CA PRO A 50 -16.78 1.74 20.90
C PRO A 50 -18.10 2.45 20.58
N GLY A 51 -18.42 3.51 21.34
CA GLY A 51 -19.65 4.30 21.19
C GLY A 51 -19.44 5.69 20.57
N GLY A 52 -18.27 5.97 19.99
CA GLY A 52 -17.91 7.29 19.49
C GLY A 52 -17.15 8.14 20.51
N VAL A 53 -16.53 9.22 20.04
CA VAL A 53 -15.71 10.10 20.88
C VAL A 53 -16.63 11.02 21.71
N PRO A 54 -16.49 11.08 23.05
CA PRO A 54 -17.32 11.97 23.86
C PRO A 54 -17.26 13.43 23.40
N GLY A 55 -18.42 14.02 23.12
CA GLY A 55 -18.53 15.41 22.64
C GLY A 55 -18.34 15.59 21.14
N VAL A 56 -18.18 14.51 20.37
CA VAL A 56 -18.16 14.54 18.90
C VAL A 56 -19.38 13.80 18.38
N GLU A 57 -20.18 14.49 17.57
CA GLU A 57 -21.24 13.84 16.81
C GLU A 57 -20.63 13.25 15.53
N ASP A 58 -20.39 11.94 15.50
CA ASP A 58 -19.74 11.24 14.37
C ASP A 58 -20.49 11.36 13.03
N LYS A 59 -21.78 11.71 13.07
CA LYS A 59 -22.65 11.89 11.90
C LYS A 59 -23.03 13.35 11.64
N ALA A 60 -22.44 14.29 12.37
CA ALA A 60 -22.63 15.69 12.05
C ALA A 60 -22.12 15.97 10.64
N PRO A 61 -22.85 16.75 9.83
CA PRO A 61 -22.32 17.23 8.56
C PRO A 61 -20.96 17.89 8.81
N LEU A 62 -19.94 17.47 8.06
CA LEU A 62 -18.62 18.09 8.13
C LEU A 62 -18.79 19.58 7.78
N VAL A 63 -18.73 20.45 8.77
CA VAL A 63 -18.77 21.89 8.57
C VAL A 63 -17.43 22.26 7.96
N GLN A 64 -17.37 22.32 6.64
CA GLN A 64 -16.22 22.89 5.96
C GLN A 64 -16.06 24.34 6.44
N PRO A 65 -14.82 24.79 6.73
CA PRO A 65 -14.58 26.17 7.13
C PRO A 65 -15.07 27.11 6.01
N SER A 66 -15.58 28.28 6.38
CA SER A 66 -16.28 29.22 5.48
C SER A 66 -15.49 29.67 4.24
N ASN A 67 -14.20 29.33 4.16
CA ASN A 67 -13.31 29.58 3.03
C ASN A 67 -13.17 28.40 2.06
N SER A 68 -13.91 27.30 2.24
CA SER A 68 -13.89 26.17 1.29
C SER A 68 -14.82 26.45 0.11
N ASN A 69 -14.33 26.25 -1.12
CA ASN A 69 -15.12 26.45 -2.35
C ASN A 69 -15.93 25.21 -2.77
N VAL A 70 -15.96 24.16 -1.94
CA VAL A 70 -16.58 22.87 -2.27
C VAL A 70 -17.99 22.83 -1.71
N SER A 71 -18.97 22.57 -2.56
CA SER A 71 -20.35 22.32 -2.13
C SER A 71 -20.48 20.88 -1.64
N LEU A 72 -20.85 20.67 -0.37
CA LEU A 72 -20.98 19.36 0.29
C LEU A 72 -21.97 18.38 -0.40
N GLY A 73 -22.82 18.85 -1.31
CA GLY A 73 -23.72 18.02 -2.12
C GLY A 73 -23.09 17.37 -3.36
N ALA A 74 -21.83 17.67 -3.69
CA ALA A 74 -21.13 17.13 -4.86
C ALA A 74 -20.19 15.96 -4.55
N ALA A 75 -20.11 15.52 -3.29
CA ALA A 75 -19.33 14.34 -2.92
C ALA A 75 -20.04 13.08 -3.46
N PRO A 76 -19.34 12.19 -4.20
CA PRO A 76 -19.93 10.94 -4.62
C PRO A 76 -20.30 10.13 -3.38
N THR A 77 -21.56 9.72 -3.30
CA THR A 77 -22.08 8.81 -2.29
C THR A 77 -21.27 7.51 -2.33
N LEU A 78 -20.40 7.33 -1.33
CA LEU A 78 -19.79 6.03 -1.06
C LEU A 78 -20.91 5.06 -0.68
N LYS A 79 -21.31 4.21 -1.63
CA LYS A 79 -22.17 3.05 -1.35
C LYS A 79 -21.44 2.13 -0.37
N PRO A 80 -22.10 1.65 0.70
CA PRO A 80 -21.57 0.56 1.48
C PRO A 80 -21.68 -0.73 0.65
N GLU A 81 -20.58 -1.45 0.51
CA GLU A 81 -20.54 -2.89 0.15
C GLU A 81 -20.68 -3.73 1.42
#